data_AF-A0A067C0H5-F1
#
_entry.id   AF-A0A067C0H5-F1
#
_cell.length_a   1.000
_cell.length_b   1.000
_cell.length_c   1.000
_cell.angle_alpha   90.00
_cell.angle_beta   90.00
_cell.angle_gamma   90.00
#
_symmetry.space_group_name_H-M   'P 1'
#
loop_
_entity.id
_entity.type
_entity.pdbx_description
1 polymer ?
#
loop_
_entity_poly.entity_id
_entity_poly.type
_entity_poly.pdbx_seq_one_letter_code
_entity_poly.pdbx_strand_id
1 'polypeptide(L)'
;MNSKIRVLVRVRPQLSSEKSHSSRTLQWDDHMVRLRLNNASPEKTYRFDHVLGPKSSQEDMYEAAGVQQSIASVLEGYHATLFAYGQTGSGKTFTMEGYSYERSNSTASRERVQSRANVAVSSARIGIIPRVIINLFDAIETASVVQNKTYRVKCSCVQIYNEQILDLLNPAPTLHNQNRCLRLRWSPDHEFYVEDLTMVDCTSAADMMAVFHDAIKQKIMATTNLNASSSRSHCIYTLYIESSDAENPSVVTTTKFCLVDLAGSERIMKTGASGVTLQESIGINKSLFVLRQVIQILSDEASNNNSSSSNSALAKTHVPYRDSKLTSLLKHSLGGNSITIMVVCLAPSDLCFEENLSTLQYAARAQCISNTPVKNADTQMLLVQQLRDQIKLLTHQLHDANTTIEWLKKQGSSSVEKGRRSSNALRKSLLDNQSEDDGPISVFSDDDTELDDDLDLASPSPVAVVAPHRKKSPRSVPHSALFYAPEAPKEYLFRDPGMMLPGFGGISSMLEVSFGFLWT
;
A
#
# COMPACT_ATOMS: atom_id res chain seq x y z
N MET A 1 -14.03 10.64 -6.76
CA MET A 1 -15.37 10.19 -6.30
C MET A 1 -15.24 9.79 -4.83
N ASN A 2 -16.29 9.96 -4.03
CA ASN A 2 -16.30 9.47 -2.65
C ASN A 2 -16.92 8.07 -2.61
N SER A 3 -16.28 7.13 -1.92
CA SER A 3 -16.70 5.73 -1.83
C SER A 3 -16.78 5.32 -0.36
N LYS A 4 -17.95 4.91 0.13
CA LYS A 4 -18.08 4.37 1.49
C LYS A 4 -17.44 3.00 1.58
N ILE A 5 -16.94 2.64 2.78
CA ILE A 5 -16.52 1.26 3.05
C ILE A 5 -17.76 0.36 2.98
N ARG A 6 -17.74 -0.62 2.08
CA ARG A 6 -18.79 -1.66 2.02
C ARG A 6 -18.55 -2.67 3.13
N VAL A 7 -19.58 -3.02 3.87
CA VAL A 7 -19.50 -3.92 5.02
C VAL A 7 -20.43 -5.11 4.80
N LEU A 8 -19.84 -6.31 4.76
CA LEU A 8 -20.55 -7.57 4.65
C LEU A 8 -20.44 -8.35 5.94
N VAL A 9 -21.49 -9.04 6.35
CA VAL A 9 -21.47 -9.98 7.47
C VAL A 9 -21.50 -11.40 6.95
N ARG A 10 -20.70 -12.29 7.54
CA ARG A 10 -20.74 -13.73 7.33
C ARG A 10 -20.93 -14.44 8.66
N VAL A 11 -22.07 -15.11 8.84
CA VAL A 11 -22.36 -15.96 9.99
C VAL A 11 -22.00 -17.40 9.64
N ARG A 12 -20.98 -17.97 10.29
CA ARG A 12 -20.59 -19.36 10.02
C ARG A 12 -21.58 -20.38 10.63
N PRO A 13 -21.57 -21.65 10.17
CA PRO A 13 -22.22 -22.74 10.90
C PRO A 13 -21.78 -22.86 12.36
N GLN A 14 -22.69 -23.36 13.20
CA GLN A 14 -22.42 -23.75 14.57
C GLN A 14 -21.47 -24.96 14.59
N LEU A 15 -20.37 -24.86 15.34
CA LEU A 15 -19.37 -25.93 15.44
C LEU A 15 -19.88 -27.06 16.35
N SER A 16 -19.31 -28.25 16.22
CA SER A 16 -19.67 -29.40 17.07
C SER A 16 -19.53 -29.13 18.56
N SER A 17 -18.53 -28.34 18.96
CA SER A 17 -18.30 -27.89 20.34
C SER A 17 -19.33 -26.87 20.84
N GLU A 18 -20.10 -26.27 19.95
CA GLU A 18 -21.12 -25.26 20.27
C GLU A 18 -22.53 -25.84 20.25
N LYS A 19 -22.73 -27.11 19.90
CA LYS A 19 -24.09 -27.70 19.76
C LYS A 19 -24.88 -27.76 21.07
N SER A 20 -24.21 -27.68 22.21
CA SER A 20 -24.82 -27.54 23.55
C SER A 20 -25.28 -26.11 23.87
N HIS A 21 -24.94 -25.13 23.03
CA HIS A 21 -25.19 -23.71 23.24
C HIS A 21 -26.33 -23.20 22.35
N SER A 22 -27.00 -22.14 22.80
CA SER A 22 -28.05 -21.49 22.03
C SER A 22 -27.45 -20.75 20.85
N SER A 23 -28.06 -20.91 19.68
CA SER A 23 -27.82 -20.07 18.50
C SER A 23 -28.90 -19.00 18.30
N ARG A 24 -29.87 -18.89 19.23
CA ARG A 24 -31.00 -17.95 19.12
C ARG A 24 -30.62 -16.49 19.43
N THR A 25 -29.44 -16.28 20.01
CA THR A 25 -28.93 -14.96 20.42
C THR A 25 -28.46 -14.09 19.27
N LEU A 26 -28.21 -14.71 18.10
CA LEU A 26 -27.85 -14.06 16.85
C LEU A 26 -28.89 -14.45 15.79
N GLN A 27 -29.61 -13.47 15.25
CA GLN A 27 -30.55 -13.66 14.16
C GLN A 27 -30.17 -12.74 12.99
N TRP A 28 -30.54 -13.11 11.78
CA TRP A 28 -30.22 -12.35 10.58
C TRP A 28 -31.28 -12.48 9.50
N ASP A 29 -31.36 -11.47 8.65
CA ASP A 29 -31.93 -11.50 7.30
C ASP A 29 -30.86 -10.96 6.33
N ASP A 30 -31.15 -10.84 5.03
CA ASP A 30 -30.18 -10.53 3.97
C ASP A 30 -29.40 -9.21 4.18
N HIS A 31 -29.91 -8.29 5.01
CA HIS A 31 -29.27 -7.00 5.27
C HIS A 31 -29.19 -6.61 6.76
N MET A 32 -29.87 -7.31 7.68
CA MET A 32 -29.87 -7.01 9.10
C MET A 32 -29.33 -8.13 9.96
N VAL A 33 -28.68 -7.76 11.07
CA VAL A 33 -28.25 -8.65 12.15
C VAL A 33 -28.87 -8.17 13.44
N ARG A 34 -29.56 -9.06 14.15
CA ARG A 34 -30.24 -8.80 15.44
C ARG A 34 -29.56 -9.61 16.54
N LEU A 35 -29.16 -8.93 17.62
CA LEU A 35 -28.59 -9.56 18.82
C LEU A 35 -29.54 -9.39 20.00
N ARG A 36 -29.81 -10.49 20.70
CA ARG A 36 -30.60 -10.50 21.93
C ARG A 36 -30.12 -11.63 22.85
N LEU A 37 -29.59 -11.30 24.04
CA LEU A 37 -29.04 -12.31 24.96
C LEU A 37 -30.14 -13.20 25.55
N ASN A 38 -31.26 -12.60 25.97
CA ASN A 38 -32.45 -13.28 26.46
C ASN A 38 -33.70 -12.38 26.23
N ASN A 39 -34.91 -12.90 26.49
CA ASN A 39 -36.15 -12.16 26.25
C ASN A 39 -36.31 -10.88 27.09
N ALA A 40 -35.56 -10.73 28.19
CA ALA A 40 -35.55 -9.53 29.03
C ALA A 40 -34.54 -8.47 28.56
N SER A 41 -33.59 -8.84 27.70
CA SER A 41 -32.57 -7.93 27.17
C SER A 41 -33.10 -7.16 25.96
N PRO A 42 -32.78 -5.86 25.80
CA PRO A 42 -33.12 -5.11 24.60
C PRO A 42 -32.43 -5.73 23.37
N GLU A 43 -33.17 -5.86 22.29
CA GLU A 43 -32.61 -6.26 21.00
C GLU A 43 -31.78 -5.14 20.40
N LYS A 44 -30.61 -5.49 19.85
CA LYS A 44 -29.77 -4.58 19.09
C LYS A 44 -29.75 -5.00 17.63
N THR A 45 -30.21 -4.11 16.75
CA THR A 45 -30.30 -4.35 15.32
C THR A 45 -29.29 -3.50 14.58
N TYR A 46 -28.54 -4.13 13.68
CA TYR A 46 -27.54 -3.52 12.81
C TYR A 46 -27.90 -3.81 11.35
N ARG A 47 -27.70 -2.84 10.45
CA ARG A 47 -27.89 -3.00 9.01
C ARG A 47 -26.54 -2.93 8.30
N PHE A 48 -26.34 -3.78 7.29
CA PHE A 48 -25.12 -3.90 6.50
C PHE A 48 -25.44 -4.01 5.01
N ASP A 49 -24.41 -3.96 4.15
CA ASP A 49 -24.60 -4.06 2.70
C ASP A 49 -25.14 -5.45 2.32
N HIS A 50 -24.57 -6.52 2.88
CA HIS A 50 -25.09 -7.89 2.78
C HIS A 50 -24.81 -8.68 4.06
N VAL A 51 -25.66 -9.67 4.35
CA VAL A 51 -25.50 -10.59 5.47
C VAL A 51 -25.70 -12.02 4.96
N LEU A 52 -24.63 -12.82 5.04
CA LEU A 52 -24.58 -14.20 4.57
C LEU A 52 -24.72 -15.18 5.74
N GLY A 53 -25.69 -16.07 5.65
CA GLY A 53 -25.98 -17.06 6.68
C GLY A 53 -25.09 -18.32 6.61
N PRO A 54 -25.24 -19.25 7.56
CA PRO A 54 -24.49 -20.50 7.64
C PRO A 54 -24.55 -21.41 6.41
N LYS A 55 -25.57 -21.25 5.56
CA LYS A 55 -25.74 -22.04 4.33
C LYS A 55 -24.95 -21.47 3.14
N SER A 56 -24.48 -20.22 3.24
CA SER A 56 -23.85 -19.53 2.12
C SER A 56 -22.47 -20.12 1.79
N SER A 57 -22.22 -20.33 0.50
CA SER A 57 -20.99 -20.95 0.01
C SER A 57 -19.79 -19.98 0.02
N GLN A 58 -18.65 -20.39 -0.54
CA GLN A 58 -17.54 -19.47 -0.83
C GLN A 58 -17.81 -18.59 -2.06
N GLU A 59 -18.64 -19.07 -2.97
CA GLU A 59 -19.06 -18.39 -4.21
C GLU A 59 -19.99 -17.23 -3.86
N ASP A 60 -21.06 -17.48 -3.10
CA ASP A 60 -22.01 -16.48 -2.60
C ASP A 60 -21.27 -15.33 -1.86
N MET A 61 -20.20 -15.68 -1.12
CA MET A 61 -19.35 -14.72 -0.42
C MET A 61 -18.50 -13.88 -1.38
N TYR A 62 -17.96 -14.49 -2.42
CA TYR A 62 -17.18 -13.81 -3.47
C TYR A 62 -18.08 -12.85 -4.29
N GLU A 63 -19.27 -13.31 -4.66
CA GLU A 63 -20.27 -12.54 -5.41
C GLU A 63 -20.81 -11.37 -4.58
N ALA A 64 -21.34 -11.62 -3.37
CA ALA A 64 -21.91 -10.56 -2.53
C ALA A 64 -20.87 -9.48 -2.17
N ALA A 65 -19.63 -9.88 -1.90
CA ALA A 65 -18.55 -8.93 -1.64
C ALA A 65 -18.25 -8.05 -2.86
N GLY A 66 -18.65 -8.44 -4.07
CA GLY A 66 -18.35 -7.71 -5.29
C GLY A 66 -16.86 -7.76 -5.63
N VAL A 67 -16.25 -8.93 -5.44
CA VAL A 67 -14.80 -9.11 -5.67
C VAL A 67 -14.45 -8.95 -7.15
N GLN A 68 -15.31 -9.42 -8.06
CA GLN A 68 -15.13 -9.22 -9.51
C GLN A 68 -15.09 -7.73 -9.88
N GLN A 69 -15.93 -6.90 -9.26
CA GLN A 69 -15.93 -5.44 -9.44
C GLN A 69 -14.66 -4.81 -8.86
N SER A 70 -14.14 -5.35 -7.76
CA SER A 70 -12.85 -4.90 -7.20
C SER A 70 -11.68 -5.22 -8.13
N ILE A 71 -11.68 -6.39 -8.78
CA ILE A 71 -10.71 -6.75 -9.84
C ILE A 71 -10.83 -5.77 -11.01
N ALA A 72 -12.05 -5.49 -11.50
CA ALA A 72 -12.26 -4.54 -12.59
C ALA A 72 -11.72 -3.14 -12.24
N SER A 73 -12.03 -2.60 -11.06
CA SER A 73 -11.51 -1.31 -10.61
C SER A 73 -9.97 -1.29 -10.47
N VAL A 74 -9.35 -2.41 -10.08
CA VAL A 74 -7.88 -2.56 -10.03
C VAL A 74 -7.26 -2.51 -11.43
N LEU A 75 -7.90 -3.10 -12.44
CA LEU A 75 -7.47 -3.03 -13.85
C LEU A 75 -7.76 -1.66 -14.51
N GLU A 76 -8.75 -0.91 -14.00
CA GLU A 76 -9.03 0.47 -14.42
C GLU A 76 -8.05 1.51 -13.86
N GLY A 77 -7.38 1.17 -12.74
CA GLY A 77 -6.35 1.99 -12.11
C GLY A 77 -6.60 2.43 -10.66
N TYR A 78 -7.61 1.89 -9.98
CA TYR A 78 -7.89 2.19 -8.58
C TYR A 78 -7.23 1.19 -7.63
N HIS A 79 -6.86 1.61 -6.42
CA HIS A 79 -6.51 0.69 -5.35
C HIS A 79 -7.76 0.02 -4.78
N ALA A 80 -7.63 -1.24 -4.35
CA ALA A 80 -8.68 -1.97 -3.65
C ALA A 80 -8.15 -2.64 -2.38
N THR A 81 -9.02 -2.80 -1.38
CA THR A 81 -8.70 -3.52 -0.14
C THR A 81 -9.89 -4.37 0.30
N LEU A 82 -9.66 -5.64 0.59
CA LEU A 82 -10.64 -6.49 1.25
C LEU A 82 -10.02 -7.08 2.52
N PHE A 83 -10.65 -6.85 3.68
CA PHE A 83 -10.15 -7.35 4.96
C PHE A 83 -11.22 -8.10 5.77
N ALA A 84 -10.84 -9.24 6.35
CA ALA A 84 -11.70 -10.00 7.24
C ALA A 84 -11.46 -9.62 8.72
N TYR A 85 -12.54 -9.39 9.47
CA TYR A 85 -12.52 -8.99 10.88
C TYR A 85 -13.51 -9.81 11.73
N GLY A 86 -13.21 -10.00 13.01
CA GLY A 86 -14.02 -10.75 13.97
C GLY A 86 -13.19 -11.59 14.93
N GLN A 87 -13.82 -12.29 15.88
CA GLN A 87 -13.11 -13.08 16.88
C GLN A 87 -12.38 -14.30 16.28
N THR A 88 -11.48 -14.90 17.04
CA THR A 88 -10.90 -16.20 16.71
C THR A 88 -11.98 -17.26 16.56
N GLY A 89 -11.81 -18.12 15.55
CA GLY A 89 -12.76 -19.17 15.21
C GLY A 89 -14.05 -18.68 14.54
N SER A 90 -14.26 -17.38 14.24
CA SER A 90 -15.48 -16.93 13.55
C SER A 90 -15.49 -17.12 12.03
N GLY A 91 -14.34 -17.42 11.41
CA GLY A 91 -14.26 -17.74 9.97
C GLY A 91 -13.48 -16.76 9.08
N LYS A 92 -12.66 -15.87 9.64
CA LYS A 92 -11.81 -14.92 8.88
C LYS A 92 -10.92 -15.64 7.84
N THR A 93 -10.00 -16.48 8.30
CA THR A 93 -9.10 -17.29 7.46
C THR A 93 -9.86 -18.22 6.51
N PHE A 94 -10.99 -18.79 6.92
CA PHE A 94 -11.85 -19.58 6.03
C PHE A 94 -12.40 -18.75 4.86
N THR A 95 -12.69 -17.47 5.10
CA THR A 95 -13.19 -16.56 4.08
C THR A 95 -12.07 -16.07 3.16
N MET A 96 -10.91 -15.73 3.72
CA MET A 96 -9.77 -15.23 2.93
C MET A 96 -9.04 -16.34 2.15
N GLU A 97 -8.67 -17.44 2.82
CA GLU A 97 -7.84 -18.50 2.25
C GLU A 97 -8.67 -19.73 1.85
N GLY A 98 -9.68 -20.08 2.65
CA GLY A 98 -10.42 -21.35 2.55
C GLY A 98 -9.99 -22.38 3.59
N TYR A 99 -10.56 -23.58 3.55
CA TYR A 99 -10.11 -24.69 4.39
C TYR A 99 -9.79 -25.95 3.58
N SER A 100 -8.55 -26.40 3.71
CA SER A 100 -8.21 -27.83 3.74
C SER A 100 -7.00 -28.06 4.63
N TYR A 101 -7.27 -28.41 5.89
CA TYR A 101 -6.28 -29.05 6.76
C TYR A 101 -6.71 -30.51 6.91
N GLU A 102 -5.87 -31.44 6.46
CA GLU A 102 -6.12 -32.85 6.71
C GLU A 102 -6.05 -33.14 8.21
N ARG A 103 -7.11 -33.77 8.72
CA ARG A 103 -6.91 -34.77 9.78
C ARG A 103 -6.27 -35.97 9.10
N SER A 104 -5.01 -36.26 9.38
CA SER A 104 -4.51 -37.59 9.09
C SER A 104 -5.34 -38.59 9.89
N ASN A 105 -5.98 -39.55 9.22
CA ASN A 105 -6.59 -40.71 9.87
C ASN A 105 -5.51 -41.71 10.30
N SER A 106 -4.44 -41.21 10.92
CA SER A 106 -3.39 -42.01 11.54
C SER A 106 -3.85 -42.39 12.94
N THR A 107 -4.45 -43.58 13.07
CA THR A 107 -4.83 -44.22 14.35
C THR A 107 -3.63 -44.67 15.20
N ALA A 108 -2.45 -44.10 14.97
CA ALA A 108 -1.19 -44.45 15.62
C ALA A 108 -0.55 -43.23 16.30
N SER A 109 -0.31 -43.38 17.61
CA SER A 109 0.51 -42.51 18.49
C SER A 109 0.05 -41.06 18.74
N ARG A 110 0.23 -40.60 19.98
CA ARG A 110 -0.11 -39.26 20.49
C ARG A 110 0.92 -38.19 20.11
N GLU A 111 1.31 -38.14 18.84
CA GLU A 111 2.22 -37.11 18.34
C GLU A 111 1.42 -35.92 17.79
N ARG A 112 1.94 -34.69 17.93
CA ARG A 112 1.21 -33.47 17.51
C ARG A 112 1.04 -33.48 15.99
N VAL A 113 -0.15 -33.86 15.52
CA VAL A 113 -0.52 -33.87 14.10
C VAL A 113 -0.32 -32.47 13.51
N GLN A 114 0.79 -32.30 12.79
CA GLN A 114 1.09 -31.08 12.04
C GLN A 114 0.15 -31.03 10.83
N SER A 115 -0.76 -30.05 10.87
CA SER A 115 -1.78 -29.83 9.85
C SER A 115 -1.15 -29.36 8.54
N ARG A 116 -0.82 -30.31 7.66
CA ARG A 116 -0.38 -30.01 6.28
C ARG A 116 -1.54 -29.38 5.49
N ALA A 117 -1.26 -28.28 4.80
CA ALA A 117 -2.17 -27.71 3.82
C ALA A 117 -2.13 -28.56 2.53
N ASN A 118 -3.27 -29.12 2.13
CA ASN A 118 -3.38 -29.86 0.87
C ASN A 118 -3.96 -28.95 -0.22
N VAL A 119 -3.21 -28.80 -1.32
CA VAL A 119 -3.51 -27.91 -2.46
C VAL A 119 -4.63 -28.45 -3.35
N ALA A 120 -4.92 -29.75 -3.30
CA ALA A 120 -5.98 -30.38 -4.09
C ALA A 120 -7.37 -30.23 -3.44
N VAL A 121 -7.88 -29.00 -3.38
CA VAL A 121 -9.22 -28.70 -2.85
C VAL A 121 -10.23 -28.63 -4.00
N SER A 122 -11.42 -29.19 -3.80
CA SER A 122 -12.57 -28.91 -4.69
C SER A 122 -12.82 -27.40 -4.78
N SER A 123 -13.00 -26.87 -6.00
CA SER A 123 -13.20 -25.45 -6.30
C SER A 123 -14.30 -24.78 -5.45
N ALA A 124 -15.27 -25.54 -4.95
CA ALA A 124 -16.31 -25.05 -4.05
C ALA A 124 -15.81 -24.49 -2.70
N ARG A 125 -14.60 -24.85 -2.21
CA ARG A 125 -14.13 -24.50 -0.85
C ARG A 125 -12.98 -23.50 -0.76
N ILE A 126 -12.36 -23.13 -1.88
CA ILE A 126 -11.30 -22.11 -1.92
C ILE A 126 -11.86 -20.72 -1.53
N GLY A 127 -11.08 -19.95 -0.77
CA GLY A 127 -11.49 -18.63 -0.26
C GLY A 127 -11.36 -17.50 -1.28
N ILE A 128 -11.47 -16.26 -0.81
CA ILE A 128 -11.39 -15.05 -1.63
C ILE A 128 -10.03 -14.93 -2.33
N ILE A 129 -8.91 -15.08 -1.64
CA ILE A 129 -7.57 -14.89 -2.22
C ILE A 129 -7.32 -15.80 -3.44
N PRO A 130 -7.45 -17.14 -3.36
CA PRO A 130 -7.23 -17.99 -4.52
C PRO A 130 -8.24 -17.74 -5.67
N ARG A 131 -9.48 -17.35 -5.36
CA ARG A 131 -10.46 -16.91 -6.39
C ARG A 131 -10.09 -15.59 -7.04
N VAL A 132 -9.51 -14.64 -6.29
CA VAL A 132 -8.95 -13.40 -6.86
C VAL A 132 -7.78 -13.72 -7.78
N ILE A 133 -6.87 -14.61 -7.38
CA ILE A 133 -5.71 -14.97 -8.21
C ILE A 133 -6.17 -15.52 -9.57
N ILE A 134 -7.09 -16.49 -9.60
CA ILE A 134 -7.62 -17.06 -10.84
C ILE A 134 -8.30 -15.98 -11.69
N ASN A 135 -9.35 -15.37 -11.15
CA ASN A 135 -10.19 -14.42 -11.90
C ASN A 135 -9.44 -13.14 -12.31
N LEU A 136 -8.35 -12.76 -11.63
CA LEU A 136 -7.51 -11.62 -12.02
C LEU A 136 -6.78 -11.89 -13.33
N PHE A 137 -6.20 -13.07 -13.52
CA PHE A 137 -5.49 -13.39 -14.76
C PHE A 137 -6.48 -13.56 -15.93
N ASP A 138 -7.63 -14.19 -15.72
CA ASP A 138 -8.71 -14.27 -16.73
C ASP A 138 -9.21 -12.86 -17.15
N ALA A 139 -9.34 -11.96 -16.18
CA ALA A 139 -9.71 -10.56 -16.42
C ALA A 139 -8.60 -9.76 -17.11
N ILE A 140 -7.32 -10.05 -16.82
CA ILE A 140 -6.16 -9.44 -17.50
C ILE A 140 -6.10 -9.89 -18.96
N GLU A 141 -6.28 -11.18 -19.26
CA GLU A 141 -6.30 -11.69 -20.64
C GLU A 141 -7.40 -10.97 -21.45
N THR A 142 -8.61 -10.92 -20.90
CA THR A 142 -9.75 -10.19 -21.48
C THR A 142 -9.46 -8.70 -21.66
N ALA A 143 -8.93 -8.02 -20.64
CA ALA A 143 -8.64 -6.59 -20.67
C ALA A 143 -7.48 -6.24 -21.61
N SER A 144 -6.50 -7.12 -21.79
CA SER A 144 -5.38 -6.91 -22.71
C SER A 144 -5.87 -6.79 -24.15
N VAL A 145 -6.83 -7.65 -24.55
CA VAL A 145 -7.46 -7.62 -25.87
C VAL A 145 -8.41 -6.44 -26.02
N VAL A 146 -9.29 -6.20 -25.04
CA VAL A 146 -10.35 -5.19 -25.15
C VAL A 146 -9.85 -3.76 -24.96
N GLN A 147 -8.84 -3.53 -24.12
CA GLN A 147 -8.33 -2.20 -23.78
C GLN A 147 -6.96 -1.89 -24.42
N ASN A 148 -6.41 -2.80 -25.23
CA ASN A 148 -5.08 -2.66 -25.87
C ASN A 148 -3.98 -2.29 -24.85
N LYS A 149 -3.93 -3.01 -23.73
CA LYS A 149 -3.00 -2.77 -22.60
C LYS A 149 -2.12 -3.97 -22.33
N THR A 150 -0.92 -3.71 -21.86
CA THR A 150 -0.02 -4.72 -21.30
C THR A 150 0.00 -4.63 -19.79
N TYR A 151 -0.06 -5.78 -19.12
CA TYR A 151 -0.11 -5.90 -17.66
C TYR A 151 1.11 -6.66 -17.13
N ARG A 152 1.63 -6.22 -15.98
CA ARG A 152 2.64 -6.93 -15.18
C ARG A 152 2.11 -7.08 -13.76
N VAL A 153 2.14 -8.30 -13.24
CA VAL A 153 1.60 -8.61 -11.91
C VAL A 153 2.72 -9.07 -10.98
N LYS A 154 2.79 -8.47 -9.79
CA LYS A 154 3.66 -8.89 -8.69
C LYS A 154 2.81 -9.22 -7.46
N CYS A 155 3.32 -10.04 -6.55
CA CYS A 155 2.72 -10.22 -5.24
C CYS A 155 3.75 -10.08 -4.10
N SER A 156 3.25 -9.70 -2.93
CA SER A 156 3.99 -9.75 -1.65
C SER A 156 3.10 -10.33 -0.56
N CYS A 157 3.70 -10.93 0.47
CA CYS A 157 2.96 -11.49 1.60
C CYS A 157 3.65 -11.15 2.92
N VAL A 158 2.94 -10.43 3.79
CA VAL A 158 3.44 -9.91 5.07
C VAL A 158 2.65 -10.50 6.22
N GLN A 159 3.34 -11.03 7.23
CA GLN A 159 2.76 -11.33 8.53
C GLN A 159 3.14 -10.26 9.55
N ILE A 160 2.17 -9.72 10.29
CA ILE A 160 2.42 -8.82 11.42
C ILE A 160 2.10 -9.55 12.71
N TYR A 161 3.11 -9.78 13.55
CA TYR A 161 2.96 -10.36 14.89
C TYR A 161 3.69 -9.46 15.90
N ASN A 162 3.03 -9.09 17.00
CA ASN A 162 3.64 -8.29 18.08
C ASN A 162 4.37 -7.01 17.58
N GLU A 163 3.74 -6.28 16.64
CA GLU A 163 4.30 -5.11 15.92
C GLU A 163 5.61 -5.35 15.11
N GLN A 164 6.01 -6.61 14.94
CA GLN A 164 7.08 -7.04 14.03
C GLN A 164 6.50 -7.43 12.67
N ILE A 165 7.21 -7.08 11.59
CA ILE A 165 6.83 -7.35 10.20
C ILE A 165 7.70 -8.50 9.68
N LEU A 166 7.09 -9.61 9.28
CA LEU A 166 7.76 -10.78 8.73
C LEU A 166 7.40 -10.91 7.24
N ASP A 167 8.41 -11.20 6.41
CA ASP A 167 8.23 -11.57 5.01
C ASP A 167 7.87 -13.06 4.92
N LEU A 168 6.74 -13.38 4.31
CA LEU A 168 6.30 -14.77 4.10
C LEU A 168 6.75 -15.34 2.74
N LEU A 169 7.32 -14.51 1.84
CA LEU A 169 7.86 -14.93 0.55
C LEU A 169 9.38 -15.10 0.56
N ASN A 170 10.07 -14.64 1.61
CA ASN A 170 11.51 -14.85 1.78
C ASN A 170 11.82 -16.07 2.69
N PRO A 171 12.20 -17.23 2.14
CA PRO A 171 12.54 -18.41 2.95
C PRO A 171 13.91 -18.31 3.65
N ALA A 172 14.76 -17.35 3.30
CA ALA A 172 16.18 -17.36 3.64
C ALA A 172 16.52 -16.49 4.87
N PRO A 173 16.95 -17.09 6.00
CA PRO A 173 17.89 -16.43 6.88
C PRO A 173 19.26 -16.46 6.19
N THR A 174 19.60 -15.43 5.41
CA THR A 174 21.01 -15.21 5.04
C THR A 174 21.82 -15.07 6.33
N LEU A 175 23.01 -15.68 6.41
CA LEU A 175 23.77 -15.85 7.67
C LEU A 175 24.10 -14.54 8.42
N HIS A 176 23.87 -13.38 7.80
CA HIS A 176 24.13 -12.06 8.37
C HIS A 176 22.88 -11.33 8.90
N ASN A 177 21.66 -11.78 8.60
CA ASN A 177 20.42 -11.17 9.07
C ASN A 177 19.79 -11.95 10.23
N GLN A 178 20.34 -11.78 11.44
CA GLN A 178 19.72 -12.31 12.67
C GLN A 178 18.40 -11.65 13.04
N ASN A 179 18.03 -10.53 12.39
CA ASN A 179 16.77 -9.84 12.63
C ASN A 179 15.81 -10.06 11.45
N ARG A 180 14.91 -11.04 11.59
CA ARG A 180 13.87 -11.38 10.59
C ARG A 180 12.79 -10.29 10.38
N CYS A 181 12.87 -9.20 11.15
CA CYS A 181 11.83 -8.18 11.18
C CYS A 181 12.13 -7.07 10.16
N LEU A 182 11.32 -6.98 9.10
CA LEU A 182 11.42 -5.90 8.13
C LEU A 182 11.04 -4.54 8.75
N ARG A 183 11.64 -3.47 8.23
CA ARG A 183 11.42 -2.11 8.75
C ARG A 183 10.36 -1.38 7.94
N LEU A 184 9.39 -0.82 8.65
CA LEU A 184 8.44 0.12 8.05
C LEU A 184 9.11 1.49 7.85
N ARG A 185 9.02 2.01 6.62
CA ARG A 185 9.50 3.34 6.21
C ARG A 185 8.32 4.19 5.73
N TRP A 186 8.60 5.47 5.49
CA TRP A 186 7.63 6.47 5.01
C TRP A 186 8.24 7.19 3.81
N SER A 187 7.54 7.19 2.67
CA SER A 187 7.98 7.86 1.45
C SER A 187 7.72 9.37 1.51
N PRO A 188 8.42 10.17 0.68
CA PRO A 188 8.08 11.59 0.47
C PRO A 188 6.61 11.78 0.07
N ASP A 189 6.06 10.87 -0.73
CA ASP A 189 4.67 10.86 -1.23
C ASP A 189 3.61 10.49 -0.16
N HIS A 190 3.99 10.55 1.12
CA HIS A 190 3.16 10.29 2.29
C HIS A 190 2.59 8.86 2.38
N GLU A 191 3.25 7.87 1.77
CA GLU A 191 2.89 6.46 1.86
C GLU A 191 3.81 5.69 2.82
N PHE A 192 3.26 4.70 3.53
CA PHE A 192 4.07 3.72 4.25
C PHE A 192 4.44 2.56 3.35
N TYR A 193 5.69 2.14 3.40
CA TYR A 193 6.16 0.94 2.72
C TYR A 193 7.06 0.11 3.64
N VAL A 194 7.22 -1.16 3.30
CA VAL A 194 8.12 -2.07 4.01
C VAL A 194 9.44 -2.09 3.23
N GLU A 195 10.53 -1.74 3.91
CA GLU A 195 11.90 -1.84 3.39
C GLU A 195 12.28 -3.31 3.21
N ASP A 196 12.98 -3.64 2.12
CA ASP A 196 13.48 -4.98 1.79
C ASP A 196 12.40 -6.09 1.71
N LEU A 197 11.14 -5.73 1.45
CA LEU A 197 10.05 -6.69 1.23
C LEU A 197 10.20 -7.40 -0.12
N THR A 198 10.11 -8.73 -0.10
CA THR A 198 10.17 -9.56 -1.31
C THR A 198 8.94 -9.36 -2.18
N MET A 199 9.20 -9.05 -3.46
CA MET A 199 8.20 -8.84 -4.50
C MET A 199 8.41 -9.91 -5.57
N VAL A 200 7.42 -10.77 -5.79
CA VAL A 200 7.53 -11.88 -6.75
C VAL A 200 6.68 -11.57 -7.99
N ASP A 201 7.34 -11.38 -9.14
CA ASP A 201 6.69 -11.31 -10.45
C ASP A 201 5.99 -12.64 -10.77
N CYS A 202 4.76 -12.57 -11.28
CA CYS A 202 3.94 -13.74 -11.62
C CYS A 202 3.40 -13.60 -13.04
N THR A 203 3.67 -14.59 -13.90
CA THR A 203 3.25 -14.61 -15.30
C THR A 203 1.89 -15.27 -15.54
N SER A 204 1.43 -16.11 -14.63
CA SER A 204 0.15 -16.81 -14.71
C SER A 204 -0.51 -16.98 -13.33
N ALA A 205 -1.80 -17.34 -13.35
CA ALA A 205 -2.52 -17.73 -12.13
C ALA A 205 -1.86 -18.93 -11.44
N ALA A 206 -1.29 -19.88 -12.19
CA ALA A 206 -0.61 -21.05 -11.62
C ALA A 206 0.65 -20.65 -10.83
N ASP A 207 1.45 -19.73 -11.36
CA ASP A 207 2.65 -19.21 -10.70
C ASP A 207 2.28 -18.51 -9.39
N MET A 208 1.30 -17.60 -9.45
CA MET A 208 0.85 -16.86 -8.27
C MET A 208 0.19 -17.76 -7.22
N MET A 209 -0.56 -18.78 -7.64
CA MET A 209 -1.11 -19.79 -6.73
C MET A 209 0.00 -20.59 -6.03
N ALA A 210 1.10 -20.93 -6.72
CA ALA A 210 2.24 -21.60 -6.09
C ALA A 210 2.88 -20.71 -5.01
N VAL A 211 3.14 -19.43 -5.33
CA VAL A 211 3.67 -18.43 -4.37
C VAL A 211 2.73 -18.25 -3.17
N PHE A 212 1.41 -18.20 -3.39
CA PHE A 212 0.42 -18.13 -2.32
C PHE A 212 0.44 -19.36 -1.40
N HIS A 213 0.57 -20.57 -1.96
CA HIS A 213 0.69 -21.79 -1.15
C HIS A 213 1.99 -21.83 -0.33
N ASP A 214 3.11 -21.36 -0.86
CA ASP A 214 4.36 -21.26 -0.11
C ASP A 214 4.29 -20.21 0.99
N ALA A 215 3.61 -19.08 0.75
CA ALA A 215 3.31 -18.09 1.79
C ALA A 215 2.46 -18.69 2.93
N ILE A 216 1.47 -19.53 2.63
CA ILE A 216 0.68 -20.25 3.65
C ILE A 216 1.56 -21.22 4.46
N LYS A 217 2.45 -21.98 3.81
CA LYS A 217 3.40 -22.86 4.51
C LYS A 217 4.28 -22.05 5.47
N GLN A 218 4.80 -20.91 5.03
CA GLN A 218 5.60 -20.02 5.89
C GLN A 218 4.78 -19.39 7.02
N LYS A 219 3.53 -18.97 6.78
CA LYS A 219 2.59 -18.49 7.82
C LYS A 219 2.42 -19.54 8.94
N ILE A 220 2.25 -20.81 8.58
CA ILE A 220 2.13 -21.94 9.52
C ILE A 220 3.46 -22.18 10.26
N MET A 221 4.59 -22.17 9.57
CA MET A 221 5.91 -22.38 10.19
C MET A 221 6.31 -21.23 11.13
N ALA A 222 6.02 -19.98 10.78
CA ALA A 222 6.26 -18.81 11.62
C ALA A 222 5.39 -18.85 12.90
N THR A 223 4.11 -19.22 12.74
CA THR A 223 3.16 -19.51 13.83
C THR A 223 3.77 -20.52 14.83
N THR A 224 4.27 -21.66 14.36
CA THR A 224 4.87 -22.67 15.25
C THR A 224 6.21 -22.25 15.85
N ASN A 225 7.07 -21.54 15.10
CA ASN A 225 8.43 -21.22 15.55
C ASN A 225 8.50 -20.07 16.57
N LEU A 226 7.56 -19.12 16.49
CA LEU A 226 7.54 -17.94 17.37
C LEU A 226 6.63 -18.11 18.59
N ASN A 227 6.03 -19.29 18.80
CA ASN A 227 4.86 -19.51 19.66
C ASN A 227 3.68 -18.56 19.34
N ALA A 228 3.71 -17.91 18.18
CA ALA A 228 2.68 -17.01 17.71
C ALA A 228 1.46 -17.82 17.34
N SER A 229 0.34 -17.67 18.06
CA SER A 229 -0.92 -18.23 17.58
C SER A 229 -1.35 -17.51 16.30
N SER A 230 -1.88 -18.22 15.30
CA SER A 230 -2.40 -17.60 14.08
C SER A 230 -3.57 -16.64 14.37
N SER A 231 -4.25 -16.81 15.51
CA SER A 231 -5.21 -15.86 16.05
C SER A 231 -4.63 -14.51 16.49
N ARG A 232 -3.31 -14.38 16.62
CA ARG A 232 -2.61 -13.20 17.17
C ARG A 232 -1.74 -12.47 16.14
N SER A 233 -1.73 -12.93 14.90
CA SER A 233 -1.01 -12.31 13.78
C SER A 233 -1.97 -11.85 12.70
N HIS A 234 -1.65 -10.75 12.03
CA HIS A 234 -2.32 -10.32 10.79
C HIS A 234 -1.56 -10.86 9.59
N CYS A 235 -2.25 -11.24 8.53
CA CYS A 235 -1.68 -11.57 7.23
C CYS A 235 -2.17 -10.56 6.19
N ILE A 236 -1.26 -9.96 5.43
CA ILE A 236 -1.54 -9.03 4.33
C ILE A 236 -0.92 -9.62 3.06
N TYR A 237 -1.75 -10.12 2.16
CA TYR A 237 -1.34 -10.53 0.82
C TYR A 237 -1.67 -9.41 -0.16
N THR A 238 -0.67 -8.84 -0.83
CA THR A 238 -0.85 -7.69 -1.72
C THR A 238 -0.52 -8.08 -3.15
N LEU A 239 -1.47 -7.86 -4.05
CA LEU A 239 -1.24 -7.94 -5.49
C LEU A 239 -0.93 -6.54 -6.01
N TYR A 240 0.11 -6.40 -6.81
CA TYR A 240 0.51 -5.16 -7.45
C TYR A 240 0.34 -5.35 -8.96
N ILE A 241 -0.50 -4.52 -9.57
CA ILE A 241 -0.79 -4.59 -11.00
C ILE A 241 -0.24 -3.31 -11.63
N GLU A 242 0.76 -3.45 -12.47
CA GLU A 242 1.28 -2.39 -13.33
C GLU A 242 0.63 -2.58 -14.70
N SER A 243 -0.03 -1.55 -15.24
CA SER A 243 -0.61 -1.56 -16.59
C SER A 243 -0.11 -0.38 -17.42
N SER A 244 0.32 -0.64 -18.64
CA SER A 244 0.66 0.39 -19.64
C SER A 244 -0.21 0.26 -20.89
N ASP A 245 -0.57 1.40 -21.46
CA ASP A 245 -1.33 1.50 -22.70
C ASP A 245 -0.41 1.23 -23.90
N ALA A 246 -0.84 0.45 -24.90
CA ALA A 246 -0.01 0.19 -26.08
C ALA A 246 0.13 1.42 -26.99
N GLU A 247 -0.84 2.33 -27.01
CA GLU A 247 -0.75 3.60 -27.74
C GLU A 247 0.14 4.62 -27.00
N ASN A 248 0.13 4.55 -25.66
CA ASN A 248 0.93 5.43 -24.80
C ASN A 248 1.74 4.63 -23.75
N PRO A 249 2.81 3.91 -24.13
CA PRO A 249 3.56 3.02 -23.21
C PRO A 249 4.24 3.72 -22.03
N SER A 250 4.38 5.06 -22.09
CA SER A 250 4.91 5.86 -20.98
C SER A 250 3.87 6.18 -19.90
N VAL A 251 2.58 5.88 -20.12
CA VAL A 251 1.51 6.07 -19.13
C VAL A 251 1.31 4.79 -18.35
N VAL A 252 2.18 4.59 -17.35
CA VAL A 252 2.07 3.46 -16.42
C VAL A 252 1.06 3.80 -15.33
N THR A 253 0.13 2.88 -15.08
CA THR A 253 -0.79 2.91 -13.94
C THR A 253 -0.43 1.78 -13.00
N THR A 254 -0.24 2.09 -11.71
CA THR A 254 0.20 1.11 -10.70
C THR A 254 -0.84 0.99 -9.60
N THR A 255 -1.46 -0.18 -9.47
CA THR A 255 -2.48 -0.47 -8.48
C THR A 255 -2.06 -1.52 -7.47
N LYS A 256 -2.82 -1.56 -6.37
CA LYS A 256 -2.62 -2.47 -5.24
C LYS A 256 -3.97 -3.08 -4.90
N PHE A 257 -4.04 -4.40 -4.83
CA PHE A 257 -5.18 -5.12 -4.25
C PHE A 257 -4.70 -5.80 -2.96
N CYS A 258 -5.06 -5.19 -1.83
CA CYS A 258 -4.67 -5.64 -0.50
C CYS A 258 -5.73 -6.61 0.06
N LEU A 259 -5.34 -7.87 0.29
CA LEU A 259 -6.20 -8.92 0.81
C LEU A 259 -5.72 -9.32 2.22
N VAL A 260 -6.56 -9.10 3.24
CA VAL A 260 -6.11 -9.10 4.64
C VAL A 260 -6.91 -10.06 5.53
N ASP A 261 -6.20 -10.97 6.21
CA ASP A 261 -6.73 -11.81 7.30
C ASP A 261 -6.23 -11.23 8.63
N LEU A 262 -7.09 -10.50 9.36
CA LEU A 262 -6.71 -9.87 10.62
C LEU A 262 -6.63 -10.90 11.77
N ALA A 263 -5.94 -10.54 12.84
CA ALA A 263 -5.96 -11.26 14.11
C ALA A 263 -7.39 -11.30 14.75
N GLY A 264 -7.57 -12.14 15.76
CA GLY A 264 -8.79 -12.23 16.56
C GLY A 264 -9.10 -10.91 17.28
N SER A 265 -10.34 -10.44 17.16
CA SER A 265 -10.78 -9.19 17.80
C SER A 265 -11.00 -9.28 19.31
N GLU A 266 -10.98 -10.49 19.88
CA GLU A 266 -11.32 -10.77 21.28
C GLU A 266 -10.32 -10.21 22.30
N ARG A 267 -10.79 -10.03 23.54
CA ARG A 267 -9.96 -9.52 24.63
C ARG A 267 -9.09 -10.63 25.24
N ILE A 268 -7.77 -10.44 25.27
CA ILE A 268 -6.78 -11.42 25.78
C ILE A 268 -7.13 -11.95 27.19
N MET A 269 -7.71 -11.13 28.07
CA MET A 269 -8.09 -11.56 29.43
C MET A 269 -9.08 -12.75 29.46
N LYS A 270 -9.86 -12.99 28.40
CA LYS A 270 -10.72 -14.18 28.30
C LYS A 270 -9.99 -15.46 27.85
N THR A 271 -8.74 -15.36 27.36
CA THR A 271 -8.04 -16.48 26.70
C THR A 271 -7.28 -17.42 27.64
N GLY A 272 -7.26 -17.15 28.95
CA GLY A 272 -6.71 -18.07 29.97
C GLY A 272 -5.23 -18.43 29.81
N ALA A 273 -4.47 -17.67 29.02
CA ALA A 273 -3.11 -18.01 28.61
C ALA A 273 -2.06 -17.71 29.69
N SER A 274 -2.01 -18.56 30.72
CA SER A 274 -0.95 -18.57 31.73
C SER A 274 0.42 -18.79 31.08
N GLY A 275 1.20 -17.71 30.92
CA GLY A 275 2.56 -17.75 30.39
C GLY A 275 2.95 -16.59 29.47
N VAL A 276 1.98 -15.84 28.92
CA VAL A 276 2.26 -14.65 28.10
C VAL A 276 2.68 -13.49 29.00
N THR A 277 3.80 -12.84 28.71
CA THR A 277 4.23 -11.67 29.51
C THR A 277 3.29 -10.48 29.31
N LEU A 278 3.21 -9.58 30.30
CA LEU A 278 2.34 -8.40 30.23
C LEU A 278 2.67 -7.51 29.01
N GLN A 279 3.96 -7.35 28.67
CA GLN A 279 4.38 -6.57 27.51
C GLN A 279 4.00 -7.23 26.18
N GLU A 280 4.15 -8.54 26.05
CA GLU A 280 3.73 -9.28 24.85
C GLU A 280 2.20 -9.18 24.66
N SER A 281 1.43 -9.28 25.75
CA SER A 281 -0.03 -9.10 25.73
C SER A 281 -0.46 -7.71 25.24
N ILE A 282 0.31 -6.66 25.57
CA ILE A 282 0.08 -5.29 25.08
C ILE A 282 0.40 -5.21 23.58
N GLY A 283 1.55 -5.72 23.15
CA GLY A 283 2.01 -5.63 21.76
C GLY A 283 1.15 -6.42 20.77
N ILE A 284 0.66 -7.61 21.13
CA ILE A 284 -0.28 -8.40 20.32
C ILE A 284 -1.52 -7.58 19.96
N ASN A 285 -2.14 -6.94 20.96
CA ASN A 285 -3.42 -6.23 20.78
C ASN A 285 -3.28 -4.78 20.30
N LYS A 286 -2.06 -4.23 20.28
CA LYS A 286 -1.79 -2.83 19.91
C LYS A 286 -2.33 -2.49 18.52
N SER A 287 -1.97 -3.28 17.51
CA SER A 287 -2.50 -3.20 16.13
C SER A 287 -4.03 -3.04 16.06
N LEU A 288 -4.80 -3.94 16.68
CA LEU A 288 -6.27 -3.88 16.68
C LEU A 288 -6.86 -2.78 17.56
N PHE A 289 -6.14 -2.36 18.61
CA PHE A 289 -6.53 -1.22 19.44
C PHE A 289 -6.42 0.10 18.65
N VAL A 290 -5.28 0.34 17.99
CA VAL A 290 -5.08 1.52 17.14
C VAL A 290 -6.05 1.50 15.95
N LEU A 291 -6.28 0.33 15.32
CA LEU A 291 -7.27 0.18 14.25
C LEU A 291 -8.69 0.59 14.70
N ARG A 292 -9.07 0.27 15.95
CA ARG A 292 -10.34 0.74 16.54
C ARG A 292 -10.39 2.25 16.76
N GLN A 293 -9.29 2.87 17.20
CA GLN A 293 -9.20 4.33 17.34
C GLN A 293 -9.31 5.03 15.98
N VAL A 294 -8.59 4.53 14.96
CA VAL A 294 -8.64 5.04 13.58
C VAL A 294 -10.07 5.03 13.04
N ILE A 295 -10.77 3.89 13.10
CA ILE A 295 -12.16 3.80 12.60
C ILE A 295 -13.11 4.67 13.41
N GLN A 296 -12.94 4.80 14.73
CA GLN A 296 -13.79 5.69 15.50
C GLN A 296 -13.61 7.16 15.10
N ILE A 297 -12.37 7.66 15.03
CA ILE A 297 -12.12 9.07 14.65
C ILE A 297 -12.69 9.36 13.26
N LEU A 298 -12.46 8.48 12.28
CA LEU A 298 -12.99 8.65 10.92
C LEU A 298 -14.52 8.60 10.85
N SER A 299 -15.17 7.74 11.65
CA SER A 299 -16.63 7.65 11.76
C SER A 299 -17.23 8.89 12.42
N ASP A 300 -16.56 9.44 13.45
CA ASP A 300 -17.01 10.62 14.18
C ASP A 300 -16.84 11.87 13.30
N GLU A 301 -15.74 12.00 12.54
CA GLU A 301 -15.55 13.03 11.51
C GLU A 301 -16.60 12.94 10.39
N ALA A 302 -16.90 11.74 9.88
CA ALA A 302 -17.93 11.55 8.86
C ALA A 302 -19.33 11.92 9.36
N SER A 303 -19.62 11.72 10.65
CA SER A 303 -20.91 12.07 11.26
C SER A 303 -21.06 13.58 11.46
N ASN A 304 -20.01 14.26 11.93
CA ASN A 304 -20.01 15.69 12.18
C ASN A 304 -20.15 16.51 10.88
N ASN A 305 -19.53 16.07 9.78
CA ASN A 305 -19.63 16.75 8.48
C ASN A 305 -21.06 16.80 7.89
N ASN A 306 -21.97 15.91 8.32
CA ASN A 306 -23.37 15.92 7.88
C ASN A 306 -24.27 16.86 8.71
N SER A 307 -23.77 17.42 9.81
CA SER A 307 -24.51 18.33 10.67
C SER A 307 -24.16 19.78 10.32
N SER A 308 -25.10 20.52 9.74
CA SER A 308 -24.91 21.86 9.15
C SER A 308 -24.59 23.00 10.15
N SER A 309 -23.98 22.71 11.30
CA SER A 309 -23.47 23.67 12.27
C SER A 309 -22.15 24.30 11.78
N SER A 310 -22.25 25.10 10.72
CA SER A 310 -21.14 25.70 10.00
C SER A 310 -20.48 26.88 10.74
N ASN A 311 -19.89 26.64 11.92
CA ASN A 311 -19.21 27.68 12.69
C ASN A 311 -17.97 27.22 13.49
N SER A 312 -17.43 26.04 13.20
CA SER A 312 -16.10 25.68 13.68
C SER A 312 -15.25 25.13 12.54
N ALA A 313 -14.24 25.91 12.12
CA ALA A 313 -13.12 25.44 11.33
C ALA A 313 -12.18 24.60 12.23
N LEU A 314 -12.76 23.60 12.90
CA LEU A 314 -12.07 22.79 13.89
C LEU A 314 -11.04 21.92 13.16
N ALA A 315 -9.81 21.94 13.65
CA ALA A 315 -8.70 21.21 13.04
C ALA A 315 -9.08 19.73 12.83
N LYS A 316 -8.77 19.18 11.63
CA LYS A 316 -8.91 17.75 11.35
C LYS A 316 -8.29 16.95 12.49
N THR A 317 -9.04 16.01 13.03
CA THR A 317 -8.59 15.23 14.18
C THR A 317 -7.44 14.35 13.74
N HIS A 318 -6.31 14.39 14.44
CA HIS A 318 -5.14 13.60 14.03
C HIS A 318 -5.44 12.10 14.14
N VAL A 319 -5.56 11.44 12.99
CA VAL A 319 -5.82 9.99 12.91
C VAL A 319 -4.51 9.21 13.14
N PRO A 320 -4.41 8.33 14.16
CA PRO A 320 -3.16 7.74 14.65
C PRO A 320 -2.66 6.56 13.80
N TYR A 321 -2.60 6.69 12.47
CA TYR A 321 -2.12 5.61 11.58
C TYR A 321 -0.71 5.11 11.95
N ARG A 322 0.15 6.03 12.40
CA ARG A 322 1.56 5.78 12.80
C ARG A 322 1.71 4.85 14.00
N ASP A 323 0.68 4.74 14.83
CA ASP A 323 0.82 4.17 16.16
C ASP A 323 0.91 2.63 16.10
N SER A 324 0.47 2.00 15.01
CA SER A 324 0.74 0.58 14.73
C SER A 324 1.20 0.32 13.30
N LYS A 325 1.96 -0.77 13.09
CA LYS A 325 2.40 -1.20 11.75
C LYS A 325 1.22 -1.54 10.83
N LEU A 326 0.19 -2.18 11.38
CA LEU A 326 -1.04 -2.53 10.66
C LEU A 326 -1.76 -1.28 10.14
N THR A 327 -2.05 -0.32 11.01
CA THR A 327 -2.75 0.91 10.63
C THR A 327 -1.91 1.79 9.71
N SER A 328 -0.58 1.70 9.79
CA SER A 328 0.30 2.38 8.85
C SER A 328 0.14 1.80 7.44
N LEU A 329 0.23 0.48 7.28
CA LEU A 329 0.05 -0.16 5.97
C LEU A 329 -1.37 0.01 5.42
N LEU A 330 -2.40 -0.02 6.28
CA LEU A 330 -3.81 0.18 5.90
C LEU A 330 -4.25 1.65 5.83
N LYS A 331 -3.32 2.62 5.91
CA LYS A 331 -3.63 4.06 5.80
C LYS A 331 -4.33 4.44 4.49
N HIS A 332 -4.05 3.73 3.39
CA HIS A 332 -4.73 3.95 2.11
C HIS A 332 -6.16 3.36 2.10
N SER A 333 -6.40 2.31 2.89
CA SER A 333 -7.67 1.56 2.95
C SER A 333 -8.75 2.22 3.82
N LEU A 334 -8.38 3.05 4.78
CA LEU A 334 -9.31 3.68 5.73
C LEU A 334 -9.23 5.20 5.58
N GLY A 335 -10.32 5.84 5.14
CA GLY A 335 -10.35 7.29 4.88
C GLY A 335 -9.39 7.76 3.77
N GLY A 336 -8.93 6.84 2.91
CA GLY A 336 -7.82 7.06 1.97
C GLY A 336 -8.14 6.75 0.52
N ASN A 337 -7.10 6.57 -0.29
CA ASN A 337 -7.17 6.18 -1.69
C ASN A 337 -7.28 4.65 -1.81
N SER A 338 -8.48 4.10 -1.63
CA SER A 338 -8.79 2.69 -1.91
C SER A 338 -10.29 2.44 -1.93
N ILE A 339 -10.76 1.55 -2.81
CA ILE A 339 -12.10 0.95 -2.72
C ILE A 339 -12.02 -0.15 -1.67
N THR A 340 -12.73 -0.01 -0.54
CA THR A 340 -12.53 -0.88 0.63
C THR A 340 -13.77 -1.67 1.01
N ILE A 341 -13.58 -2.98 1.21
CA ILE A 341 -14.57 -3.95 1.65
C ILE A 341 -14.12 -4.54 2.99
N MET A 342 -15.02 -4.52 3.98
CA MET A 342 -14.85 -5.18 5.27
C MET A 342 -15.76 -6.41 5.35
N VAL A 343 -15.17 -7.59 5.61
CA VAL A 343 -15.92 -8.84 5.82
C VAL A 343 -15.92 -9.22 7.30
N VAL A 344 -17.09 -9.10 7.92
CA VAL A 344 -17.35 -9.27 9.35
C VAL A 344 -17.74 -10.73 9.62
N CYS A 345 -16.83 -11.51 10.19
CA CYS A 345 -17.05 -12.91 10.48
C CYS A 345 -17.60 -13.10 11.90
N LEU A 346 -18.80 -13.70 12.02
CA LEU A 346 -19.51 -13.94 13.29
C LEU A 346 -19.69 -15.44 13.59
N ALA A 347 -19.75 -15.77 14.88
CA ALA A 347 -20.09 -17.11 15.36
C ALA A 347 -21.52 -17.10 15.95
N PRO A 348 -22.40 -18.06 15.63
CA PRO A 348 -23.81 -18.02 16.04
C PRO A 348 -24.07 -18.33 17.53
N SER A 349 -23.08 -18.86 18.25
CA SER A 349 -23.21 -19.32 19.65
C SER A 349 -23.41 -18.18 20.65
N ASP A 350 -24.21 -18.43 21.70
CA ASP A 350 -24.41 -17.51 22.84
C ASP A 350 -23.10 -17.16 23.57
N LEU A 351 -22.14 -18.08 23.64
CA LEU A 351 -20.77 -17.85 24.14
C LEU A 351 -20.07 -16.68 23.45
N CYS A 352 -20.43 -16.40 22.19
CA CYS A 352 -19.83 -15.37 21.36
C CYS A 352 -20.60 -14.04 21.41
N PHE A 353 -21.67 -13.92 22.21
CA PHE A 353 -22.55 -12.75 22.25
C PHE A 353 -21.80 -11.41 22.41
N GLU A 354 -20.94 -11.30 23.43
CA GLU A 354 -20.18 -10.07 23.73
C GLU A 354 -19.19 -9.69 22.61
N GLU A 355 -18.56 -10.68 21.99
CA GLU A 355 -17.58 -10.46 20.93
C GLU A 355 -18.28 -10.13 19.60
N ASN A 356 -19.40 -10.79 19.29
CA ASN A 356 -20.28 -10.45 18.16
C ASN A 356 -20.82 -9.03 18.30
N LEU A 357 -21.29 -8.65 19.50
CA LEU A 357 -21.78 -7.29 19.79
C LEU A 357 -20.68 -6.25 19.55
N SER A 358 -19.49 -6.46 20.12
CA SER A 358 -18.33 -5.59 19.93
C SER A 358 -17.92 -5.49 18.46
N THR A 359 -17.98 -6.62 17.74
CA THR A 359 -17.65 -6.73 16.31
C THR A 359 -18.64 -5.97 15.43
N LEU A 360 -19.94 -6.04 15.73
CA LEU A 360 -20.98 -5.37 14.95
C LEU A 360 -21.06 -3.86 15.22
N GLN A 361 -20.85 -3.44 16.47
CA GLN A 361 -20.67 -2.01 16.79
C GLN A 361 -19.49 -1.40 16.03
N TYR A 362 -18.39 -2.14 15.92
CA TYR A 362 -17.21 -1.72 15.17
C TYR A 362 -17.47 -1.67 13.65
N ALA A 363 -18.11 -2.70 13.10
CA ALA A 363 -18.49 -2.78 11.70
C ALA A 363 -19.46 -1.65 11.27
N ALA A 364 -20.45 -1.33 12.11
CA ALA A 364 -21.40 -0.25 11.83
C ALA A 364 -20.73 1.13 11.74
N ARG A 365 -19.68 1.37 12.53
CA ARG A 365 -18.85 2.59 12.44
C ARG A 365 -17.97 2.59 11.19
N ALA A 366 -17.40 1.44 10.81
CA ALA A 366 -16.62 1.33 9.59
C ALA A 366 -17.43 1.73 8.34
N GLN A 367 -18.71 1.35 8.27
CA GLN A 367 -19.61 1.68 7.16
C GLN A 367 -19.88 3.20 6.99
N CYS A 368 -19.68 3.99 8.05
CA CYS A 368 -19.81 5.45 8.00
C CYS A 368 -18.60 6.14 7.31
N ILE A 369 -17.46 5.46 7.22
CA ILE A 369 -16.22 6.02 6.66
C ILE A 369 -16.35 6.17 5.14
N SER A 370 -15.98 7.34 4.64
CA SER A 370 -15.82 7.61 3.21
C SER A 370 -14.34 7.65 2.84
N ASN A 371 -13.96 6.82 1.89
CA ASN A 371 -12.70 6.86 1.17
C ASN A 371 -12.82 7.78 -0.05
N THR A 372 -11.66 8.15 -0.61
CA THR A 372 -11.56 8.94 -1.85
C THR A 372 -10.64 8.22 -2.85
N PRO A 373 -11.13 7.17 -3.53
CA PRO A 373 -10.35 6.47 -4.55
C PRO A 373 -10.01 7.41 -5.71
N VAL A 374 -8.76 7.37 -6.15
CA VAL A 374 -8.26 8.05 -7.36
C VAL A 374 -7.55 7.05 -8.26
N LYS A 375 -7.44 7.38 -9.55
CA LYS A 375 -6.73 6.57 -10.54
C LYS A 375 -5.23 6.82 -10.43
N ASN A 376 -4.46 5.74 -10.26
CA ASN A 376 -3.05 5.76 -9.86
C ASN A 376 -2.12 5.70 -11.08
N ALA A 377 -2.30 6.65 -12.00
CA ALA A 377 -1.42 6.85 -13.15
C ALA A 377 -0.19 7.67 -12.75
N ASP A 378 0.97 7.34 -13.29
CA ASP A 378 2.21 8.09 -13.06
C ASP A 378 2.15 9.45 -13.78
N THR A 379 1.78 10.48 -13.00
CA THR A 379 1.70 11.87 -13.46
C THR A 379 3.07 12.47 -13.77
N GLN A 380 4.17 11.94 -13.23
CA GLN A 380 5.52 12.43 -13.54
C GLN A 380 5.99 11.90 -14.89
N MET A 381 5.78 10.62 -15.20
CA MET A 381 6.04 10.08 -16.54
C MET A 381 5.14 10.72 -17.61
N LEU A 382 3.86 10.95 -17.31
CA LEU A 382 2.95 11.74 -18.15
C LEU A 382 3.51 13.14 -18.46
N LEU A 383 3.94 13.87 -17.43
CA LEU A 383 4.52 15.21 -17.60
C LEU A 383 5.84 15.17 -18.40
N VAL A 384 6.71 14.20 -18.12
CA VAL A 384 7.96 14.00 -18.88
C VAL A 384 7.68 13.67 -20.34
N GLN A 385 6.62 12.91 -20.64
CA GLN A 385 6.18 12.65 -22.02
C GLN A 385 5.66 13.92 -22.68
N GLN A 386 4.75 14.67 -22.03
CA GLN A 386 4.23 15.94 -22.55
C GLN A 386 5.36 16.93 -22.86
N LEU A 387 6.35 17.06 -21.97
CA LEU A 387 7.53 17.90 -22.19
C LEU A 387 8.38 17.40 -23.37
N ARG A 388 8.58 16.08 -23.52
CA ARG A 388 9.30 15.49 -24.66
C ARG A 388 8.59 15.73 -26.00
N ASP A 389 7.27 15.59 -26.03
CA ASP A 389 6.49 15.79 -27.26
C ASP A 389 6.39 17.28 -27.62
N GLN A 390 6.32 18.17 -26.62
CA GLN A 390 6.46 19.62 -26.84
C GLN A 390 7.86 19.99 -27.34
N ILE A 391 8.93 19.36 -26.83
CA ILE A 391 10.29 19.53 -27.36
C ILE A 391 10.38 19.08 -28.83
N LYS A 392 9.81 17.92 -29.19
CA LYS A 392 9.77 17.45 -30.60
C LYS A 392 9.02 18.41 -31.51
N LEU A 393 7.87 18.93 -31.08
CA LEU A 393 7.09 19.89 -31.86
C LEU A 393 7.87 21.19 -32.09
N LEU A 394 8.49 21.73 -31.03
CA LEU A 394 9.29 22.95 -31.12
C LEU A 394 10.56 22.75 -31.98
N THR A 395 11.23 21.60 -31.91
CA THR A 395 12.38 21.33 -32.79
C THR A 395 11.99 21.15 -34.25
N HIS A 396 10.82 20.59 -34.55
CA HIS A 396 10.27 20.56 -35.91
C HIS A 396 9.98 21.98 -36.42
N GLN A 397 9.27 22.79 -35.63
CA GLN A 397 8.95 24.18 -35.99
C GLN A 397 10.21 25.04 -36.20
N LEU A 398 11.26 24.84 -35.39
CA LEU A 398 12.56 25.49 -35.58
C LEU A 398 13.26 25.02 -36.86
N HIS A 399 13.13 23.75 -37.25
CA HIS A 399 13.67 23.23 -38.50
C HIS A 399 12.95 23.83 -39.72
N ASP A 400 11.60 23.89 -39.69
CA ASP A 400 10.79 24.52 -40.75
C ASP A 400 11.09 26.03 -40.88
N ALA A 401 11.25 26.72 -39.74
CA ALA A 401 11.64 28.12 -39.73
C ALA A 401 13.05 28.34 -40.31
N ASN A 402 14.04 27.53 -39.89
CA ASN A 402 15.41 27.64 -40.38
C ASN A 402 15.52 27.33 -41.88
N THR A 403 14.85 26.28 -42.38
CA THR A 403 14.81 25.96 -43.81
C THR A 403 14.13 27.07 -44.63
N THR A 404 13.07 27.69 -44.09
CA THR A 404 12.43 28.87 -44.70
C THR A 404 13.38 30.07 -44.74
N ILE A 405 14.13 30.34 -43.66
CA ILE A 405 15.14 31.41 -43.59
C ILE A 405 16.27 31.16 -44.60
N GLU A 406 16.78 29.93 -44.73
CA GLU A 406 17.79 29.58 -45.74
C GLU A 406 17.29 29.75 -47.17
N TRP A 407 16.04 29.37 -47.44
CA TRP A 407 15.40 29.57 -48.74
C TRP A 407 15.27 31.06 -49.07
N LEU A 408 14.82 31.88 -48.12
CA LEU A 408 14.75 33.34 -48.25
C LEU A 408 16.14 33.97 -48.47
N LYS A 409 17.17 33.52 -47.75
CA LYS A 409 18.56 34.00 -47.95
C LYS A 409 19.06 33.66 -49.36
N LYS A 410 18.83 32.44 -49.86
CA LYS A 410 19.20 32.04 -51.24
C LYS A 410 18.47 32.86 -52.31
N GLN A 411 17.17 33.12 -52.13
CA GLN A 411 16.38 34.02 -52.98
C GLN A 411 17.00 35.43 -52.98
N GLY A 412 17.25 36.00 -51.80
CA GLY A 412 17.86 37.32 -51.60
C GLY A 412 19.20 37.48 -52.31
N SER A 413 20.17 36.60 -52.04
CA SER A 413 21.48 36.62 -52.72
C SER A 413 21.36 36.49 -54.24
N SER A 414 20.41 35.68 -54.76
CA SER A 414 20.22 35.55 -56.21
C SER A 414 19.70 36.83 -56.89
N SER A 415 18.84 37.59 -56.19
CA SER A 415 18.32 38.87 -56.67
C SER A 415 19.36 39.99 -56.54
N VAL A 416 20.12 40.02 -55.44
CA VAL A 416 21.23 40.96 -55.24
C VAL A 416 22.32 40.75 -56.29
N GLU A 417 22.73 39.51 -56.56
CA GLU A 417 23.78 39.23 -57.54
C GLU A 417 23.33 39.53 -58.99
N LYS A 418 22.04 39.33 -59.31
CA LYS A 418 21.45 39.78 -60.59
C LYS A 418 21.44 41.30 -60.71
N GLY A 419 21.02 42.02 -59.67
CA GLY A 419 21.06 43.48 -59.64
C GLY A 419 22.49 44.02 -59.81
N ARG A 420 23.45 43.47 -59.08
CA ARG A 420 24.87 43.85 -59.12
C ARG A 420 25.50 43.58 -60.49
N ARG A 421 25.19 42.44 -61.13
CA ARG A 421 25.59 42.14 -62.52
C ARG A 421 24.97 43.11 -63.53
N SER A 422 23.71 43.48 -63.36
CA SER A 422 23.04 44.44 -64.25
C SER A 422 23.64 45.85 -64.12
N SER A 423 23.92 46.33 -62.90
CA SER A 423 24.60 47.61 -62.68
C SER A 423 26.04 47.62 -63.21
N ASN A 424 26.80 46.54 -63.05
CA ASN A 424 28.16 46.43 -63.59
C ASN A 424 28.16 46.34 -65.13
N ALA A 425 27.16 45.70 -65.74
CA ALA A 425 26.99 45.69 -67.20
C ALA A 425 26.68 47.10 -67.75
N LEU A 426 25.81 47.87 -67.07
CA LEU A 426 25.58 49.28 -67.41
C LEU A 426 26.86 50.11 -67.27
N ARG A 427 27.60 49.97 -66.16
CA ARG A 427 28.87 50.68 -65.93
C ARG A 427 29.91 50.38 -67.01
N LYS A 428 30.03 49.11 -67.44
CA LYS A 428 30.93 48.73 -68.54
C LYS A 428 30.48 49.30 -69.89
N SER A 429 29.18 49.25 -70.19
CA SER A 429 28.59 49.84 -71.40
C SER A 429 28.77 51.37 -71.49
N LEU A 430 28.96 52.05 -70.36
CA LEU A 430 29.24 53.50 -70.30
C LEU A 430 30.73 53.82 -70.48
N LEU A 431 31.62 52.86 -70.18
CA LEU A 431 33.09 53.02 -70.30
C LEU A 431 33.61 52.62 -71.69
N ASP A 432 33.01 51.63 -72.34
CA ASP A 432 33.41 51.17 -73.69
C ASP A 432 33.01 52.15 -74.83
N ASN A 433 32.50 53.35 -74.50
CA ASN A 433 31.95 54.34 -75.47
C ASN A 433 32.66 55.71 -75.44
N GLN A 434 33.82 55.83 -74.79
CA GLN A 434 34.64 57.06 -74.81
C GLN A 434 36.10 56.76 -75.17
N SER A 435 36.44 57.01 -76.42
CA SER A 435 37.80 57.23 -76.89
C SER A 435 37.94 58.69 -77.37
N GLU A 436 39.04 59.33 -76.96
CA GLU A 436 39.54 60.65 -77.42
C GLU A 436 38.93 61.92 -76.78
N ASP A 437 39.62 62.32 -75.70
CA ASP A 437 40.32 63.62 -75.52
C ASP A 437 39.68 64.80 -74.75
N ASP A 438 40.60 65.54 -74.10
CA ASP A 438 40.52 66.75 -73.27
C ASP A 438 39.73 66.75 -71.93
N GLY A 439 40.32 67.41 -70.92
CA GLY A 439 39.73 67.63 -69.59
C GLY A 439 39.52 69.13 -69.29
N PRO A 440 39.54 69.59 -68.02
CA PRO A 440 39.25 68.90 -66.76
C PRO A 440 38.02 69.53 -66.04
N ILE A 441 37.20 68.74 -65.34
CA ILE A 441 36.17 69.28 -64.43
C ILE A 441 36.18 68.54 -63.09
N SER A 442 36.43 69.28 -62.01
CA SER A 442 36.39 68.84 -60.63
C SER A 442 35.00 69.00 -60.01
N VAL A 443 34.37 67.91 -59.57
CA VAL A 443 33.16 67.95 -58.73
C VAL A 443 33.22 66.84 -57.66
N PHE A 444 33.63 67.26 -56.46
CA PHE A 444 33.39 66.66 -55.13
C PHE A 444 33.92 65.26 -54.79
N SER A 445 34.73 65.25 -53.74
CA SER A 445 34.98 64.17 -52.79
C SER A 445 33.72 63.79 -52.01
N ASP A 446 33.62 62.52 -51.61
CA ASP A 446 33.17 62.12 -50.27
C ASP A 446 33.86 60.79 -49.89
N ASP A 447 34.10 60.58 -48.60
CA ASP A 447 35.07 59.64 -48.03
C ASP A 447 34.90 58.15 -48.39
N ASP A 448 36.04 57.49 -48.63
CA ASP A 448 36.18 56.06 -48.39
C ASP A 448 36.11 55.78 -46.87
N THR A 449 35.19 54.91 -46.46
CA THR A 449 35.29 54.22 -45.17
C THR A 449 35.19 52.72 -45.40
N GLU A 450 36.36 52.07 -45.43
CA GLU A 450 36.45 50.63 -45.25
C GLU A 450 35.92 50.26 -43.85
N LEU A 451 34.98 49.33 -43.80
CA LEU A 451 34.59 48.64 -42.57
C LEU A 451 34.85 47.15 -42.77
N ASP A 452 35.83 46.65 -42.01
CA ASP A 452 36.18 45.23 -41.95
C ASP A 452 35.03 44.42 -41.33
N ASP A 453 34.29 43.67 -42.16
CA ASP A 453 33.32 42.68 -41.70
C ASP A 453 33.99 41.29 -41.52
N ASP A 454 35.03 41.25 -40.70
CA ASP A 454 35.66 40.01 -40.22
C ASP A 454 34.83 39.43 -39.06
N LEU A 455 33.80 38.64 -39.39
CA LEU A 455 33.09 37.80 -38.42
C LEU A 455 33.16 36.32 -38.81
N ASP A 456 34.14 35.67 -38.21
CA ASP A 456 34.51 34.26 -38.34
C ASP A 456 33.30 33.32 -38.12
N LEU A 457 32.90 32.59 -39.16
CA LEU A 457 31.87 31.55 -39.11
C LEU A 457 32.45 30.26 -38.52
N ALA A 458 32.69 30.27 -37.20
CA ALA A 458 33.18 29.11 -36.46
C ALA A 458 32.23 27.91 -36.61
N SER A 459 32.81 26.77 -37.01
CA SER A 459 32.10 25.51 -37.19
C SER A 459 31.56 24.94 -35.87
N PRO A 460 30.40 24.23 -35.88
CA PRO A 460 29.83 23.68 -34.66
C PRO A 460 30.68 22.51 -34.13
N SER A 461 31.40 22.75 -33.04
CA SER A 461 32.08 21.71 -32.26
C SER A 461 31.10 21.01 -31.30
N PRO A 462 31.33 19.72 -30.95
CA PRO A 462 30.34 18.90 -30.26
C PRO A 462 30.13 19.31 -28.79
N VAL A 463 28.89 19.21 -28.32
CA VAL A 463 28.51 19.49 -26.93
C VAL A 463 29.06 18.43 -25.99
N ALA A 464 30.18 18.72 -25.34
CA ALA A 464 30.71 17.92 -24.24
C ALA A 464 29.97 18.23 -22.93
N VAL A 465 29.43 17.20 -22.29
CA VAL A 465 28.80 17.32 -20.97
C VAL A 465 29.88 17.47 -19.89
N VAL A 466 29.88 18.59 -19.17
CA VAL A 466 30.82 18.86 -18.06
C VAL A 466 30.10 18.77 -16.71
N ALA A 467 30.62 17.93 -15.82
CA ALA A 467 30.11 17.75 -14.46
C ALA A 467 30.47 18.94 -13.53
N PRO A 468 29.65 19.26 -12.51
CA PRO A 468 29.90 20.40 -11.63
C PRO A 468 31.04 20.13 -10.64
N HIS A 469 32.12 20.92 -10.71
CA HIS A 469 33.22 20.82 -9.76
C HIS A 469 33.09 21.80 -8.58
N ARG A 470 33.10 21.21 -7.38
CA ARG A 470 33.37 21.80 -6.05
C ARG A 470 34.22 23.08 -6.09
N LYS A 471 33.68 24.18 -5.57
CA LYS A 471 34.51 25.27 -5.01
C LYS A 471 35.04 24.86 -3.63
N LYS A 472 36.34 25.07 -3.38
CA LYS A 472 37.00 24.95 -2.07
C LYS A 472 37.60 26.30 -1.69
N SER A 473 37.30 26.79 -0.47
CA SER A 473 38.17 27.61 0.38
C SER A 473 37.43 27.93 1.70
N PRO A 474 38.10 28.40 2.76
CA PRO A 474 39.35 27.89 3.33
C PRO A 474 39.14 27.44 4.81
N ARG A 475 40.21 27.02 5.50
CA ARG A 475 40.17 26.62 6.94
C ARG A 475 40.92 27.64 7.82
N SER A 476 40.64 27.55 9.13
CA SER A 476 41.48 27.93 10.31
C SER A 476 41.20 29.33 10.92
N VAL A 477 40.37 29.43 11.98
CA VAL A 477 40.61 29.53 13.46
C VAL A 477 40.93 30.95 13.98
N PRO A 478 40.86 31.25 15.31
CA PRO A 478 39.77 31.03 16.29
C PRO A 478 39.39 32.36 17.02
N HIS A 479 38.28 32.41 17.79
CA HIS A 479 38.26 33.15 19.07
C HIS A 479 37.10 32.82 20.01
N SER A 480 37.43 32.89 21.30
CA SER A 480 36.61 32.94 22.53
C SER A 480 35.71 34.19 22.63
N ALA A 481 34.74 34.34 23.55
CA ALA A 481 33.99 33.44 24.46
C ALA A 481 32.89 34.26 25.21
N LEU A 482 32.25 33.64 26.23
CA LEU A 482 31.38 34.24 27.29
C LEU A 482 29.96 34.62 26.82
N PHE A 483 28.85 34.39 27.54
CA PHE A 483 28.56 33.80 28.86
C PHE A 483 27.38 32.79 28.67
N TYR A 484 27.12 31.75 29.48
CA TYR A 484 27.72 31.25 30.72
C TYR A 484 27.58 29.69 30.82
N ALA A 485 27.53 29.15 32.05
CA ALA A 485 27.39 27.73 32.41
C ALA A 485 26.50 27.63 33.70
N PRO A 486 26.25 26.46 34.38
CA PRO A 486 26.92 25.18 34.21
C PRO A 486 26.09 23.87 34.34
N GLU A 487 26.79 22.79 34.03
CA GLU A 487 26.58 21.39 34.46
C GLU A 487 26.61 21.29 36.02
N ALA A 488 26.25 20.19 36.71
CA ALA A 488 26.70 18.80 36.54
C ALA A 488 25.85 17.83 37.43
N PRO A 489 26.06 16.49 37.37
CA PRO A 489 25.13 15.49 37.91
C PRO A 489 25.40 15.07 39.35
N LYS A 490 24.49 14.28 39.94
CA LYS A 490 24.78 13.44 41.11
C LYS A 490 24.25 12.02 40.96
N GLU A 491 25.18 11.09 40.85
CA GLU A 491 24.97 9.69 41.22
C GLU A 491 24.66 9.60 42.72
N TYR A 492 23.90 8.58 43.14
CA TYR A 492 23.86 8.14 44.52
C TYR A 492 24.09 6.64 44.59
N LEU A 493 25.32 6.25 44.95
CA LEU A 493 25.57 4.94 45.55
C LEU A 493 24.95 4.89 46.95
N PHE A 494 24.42 3.73 47.32
CA PHE A 494 24.39 3.28 48.72
C PHE A 494 24.79 1.80 48.79
N ARG A 495 25.99 1.57 49.32
CA ARG A 495 26.45 0.43 50.14
C ARG A 495 26.79 1.05 51.50
N ASP A 496 26.78 0.40 52.65
CA ASP A 496 26.58 -0.99 53.13
C ASP A 496 26.21 -0.84 54.66
N PRO A 497 26.26 -1.81 55.60
CA PRO A 497 26.64 -3.23 55.51
C PRO A 497 25.68 -4.25 56.19
N GLY A 498 25.77 -5.51 55.74
CA GLY A 498 26.02 -6.67 56.60
C GLY A 498 25.02 -7.13 57.68
N MET A 499 24.38 -8.28 57.44
CA MET A 499 24.39 -9.38 58.41
C MET A 499 24.44 -10.76 57.71
N MET A 500 24.94 -11.77 58.41
CA MET A 500 25.48 -13.01 57.84
C MET A 500 24.70 -14.27 58.27
N LEU A 501 24.62 -15.25 57.37
CA LEU A 501 24.46 -16.71 57.63
C LEU A 501 23.09 -17.21 58.19
N PRO A 502 22.81 -18.53 58.13
CA PRO A 502 22.91 -19.42 56.94
C PRO A 502 21.62 -20.28 56.75
N GLY A 503 21.60 -21.14 55.74
CA GLY A 503 20.38 -21.86 55.31
C GLY A 503 20.16 -23.28 55.86
N PHE A 504 18.95 -23.78 55.57
CA PHE A 504 18.47 -25.17 55.51
C PHE A 504 17.37 -25.19 54.42
N GLY A 505 16.95 -26.30 53.80
CA GLY A 505 17.30 -27.69 54.07
C GLY A 505 16.27 -28.72 53.56
N GLY A 506 15.48 -28.42 52.51
CA GLY A 506 14.76 -29.41 51.69
C GLY A 506 13.55 -30.20 52.25
N ILE A 507 13.11 -31.15 51.42
CA ILE A 507 12.32 -32.37 51.71
C ILE A 507 10.78 -32.26 51.91
N SER A 508 10.07 -32.58 50.82
CA SER A 508 9.00 -33.61 50.67
C SER A 508 7.75 -33.68 51.57
N SER A 509 6.59 -33.65 50.88
CA SER A 509 5.42 -34.57 50.98
C SER A 509 4.54 -34.68 52.24
N MET A 510 3.31 -35.18 52.01
CA MET A 510 2.34 -35.71 52.98
C MET A 510 1.61 -34.64 53.85
N LEU A 511 0.33 -34.75 54.21
CA LEU A 511 -0.66 -35.86 54.16
C LEU A 511 -2.13 -35.34 54.06
N GLU A 512 -3.03 -36.22 53.59
CA GLU A 512 -4.45 -36.46 53.98
C GLU A 512 -5.42 -35.31 54.43
N VAL A 513 -6.58 -35.11 53.78
CA VAL A 513 -7.90 -35.82 53.89
C VAL A 513 -8.81 -35.35 55.04
N SER A 514 -9.95 -34.74 54.68
CA SER A 514 -11.33 -34.91 55.22
C SER A 514 -12.24 -33.82 54.60
N PHE A 515 -13.30 -34.09 53.84
CA PHE A 515 -14.65 -34.61 54.18
C PHE A 515 -15.46 -33.76 55.20
N GLY A 516 -16.70 -33.40 54.81
CA GLY A 516 -17.65 -32.58 55.60
C GLY A 516 -18.29 -31.44 54.78
N PHE A 517 -19.25 -31.67 53.87
CA PHE A 517 -20.71 -31.89 54.09
C PHE A 517 -21.51 -30.73 54.73
N LEU A 518 -22.22 -30.00 53.85
CA LEU A 518 -23.65 -29.58 53.92
C LEU A 518 -24.12 -28.33 54.70
N TRP A 519 -25.28 -27.84 54.23
CA TRP A 519 -26.12 -26.70 54.67
C TRP A 519 -25.53 -25.30 54.35
N THR A 520 -26.24 -24.38 53.68
CA THR A 520 -27.64 -24.32 53.16
C THR A 520 -27.68 -23.63 51.81
#